data_AF-A0AAU4YHA1-F1
#
_entry.id   AF-A0AAU4YHA1-F1
#
_cell.length_a   1.000
_cell.length_b   1.000
_cell.length_c   1.000
_cell.angle_alpha   90.00
_cell.angle_beta   90.00
_cell.angle_gamma   90.00
#
_symmetry.space_group_name_H-M   'P 1'
#
loop_
_entity.id
_entity.type
_entity.pdbx_description
1 polymer ?
#
loop_
_entity_poly.entity_id
_entity_poly.type
_entity_poly.pdbx_seq_one_letter_code
_entity_poly.pdbx_strand_id
1 'polypeptide(L)'
;MAKNSSSSTTVPDTVWLGRGRHLGPEPEQDVRRNLIALASAGVLDDFRDLDPVEAARSTVLYPRDESADPGPAARRLFEARWRVDDDVMVRAQLTTYDPEARRKDSEGVTWVLAAKAERAWAAHWPSPATMFWPDSDRVAWDHDTVPGVRLRTTNHLPKDDDELRRRLRDCARDSWFIHVVVHEAMTPDVRGQQPISAFLPPSLRHRVVEHRGTPEQAQIVDYAMKRELSVRMPRGGAVVLPTAPQGPDYDADRFTVRSVFLDGSEPTELIDRVKEFAVLPRPLPADAERALTRLRQGWHLLTPDEELVHARGMVTKYAEALDAMTNSRDLYREAAEAAQAALAEVTGGDGVPRPAVPGQAKADGSPLSALTKAFGRFRDPHK
;
A
#
# COMPACT_ATOMS: atom_id res chain seq x y z
N MET A 1 -12.04 -6.64 -25.07
CA MET A 1 -12.76 -6.59 -23.78
C MET A 1 -11.85 -7.21 -22.73
N ALA A 2 -11.13 -6.38 -21.97
CA ALA A 2 -10.27 -6.85 -20.89
C ALA A 2 -11.13 -7.17 -19.66
N LYS A 3 -11.04 -8.41 -19.17
CA LYS A 3 -11.63 -8.80 -17.89
C LYS A 3 -10.79 -8.15 -16.79
N ASN A 4 -11.31 -7.13 -16.12
CA ASN A 4 -10.75 -6.63 -14.87
C ASN A 4 -10.98 -7.70 -13.80
N SER A 5 -10.02 -8.62 -13.67
CA SER A 5 -9.89 -9.48 -12.51
C SER A 5 -9.49 -8.58 -11.34
N SER A 6 -10.45 -8.02 -10.61
CA SER A 6 -10.18 -7.37 -9.33
C SER A 6 -9.60 -8.42 -8.39
N SER A 7 -8.31 -8.31 -8.10
CA SER A 7 -7.63 -9.13 -7.09
C SER A 7 -8.40 -8.99 -5.77
N SER A 8 -8.83 -10.12 -5.20
CA SER A 8 -9.55 -10.20 -3.93
C SER A 8 -8.61 -10.04 -2.73
N THR A 9 -7.56 -9.24 -2.87
CA THR A 9 -6.54 -9.08 -1.84
C THR A 9 -7.10 -8.18 -0.75
N THR A 10 -7.19 -8.70 0.48
CA THR A 10 -7.57 -7.91 1.65
C THR A 10 -6.34 -7.32 2.32
N VAL A 11 -6.51 -6.18 2.99
CA VAL A 11 -5.45 -5.60 3.82
C VAL A 11 -5.10 -6.58 4.96
N PRO A 12 -3.83 -7.01 5.13
CA PRO A 12 -3.43 -7.84 6.26
C PRO A 12 -3.62 -7.10 7.59
N ASP A 13 -3.96 -7.82 8.65
CA ASP A 13 -4.14 -7.28 10.00
C ASP A 13 -2.85 -6.73 10.63
N THR A 14 -1.68 -7.16 10.13
CA THR A 14 -0.37 -6.63 10.54
C THR A 14 0.00 -5.31 9.85
N VAL A 15 -0.88 -4.74 9.01
CA VAL A 15 -0.57 -3.60 8.13
C VAL A 15 -1.41 -2.38 8.48
N TRP A 16 -0.75 -1.23 8.56
CA TRP A 16 -1.36 0.08 8.65
C TRP A 16 -1.07 0.87 7.37
N LEU A 17 -2.10 1.52 6.83
CA LEU A 17 -2.03 2.27 5.57
C LEU A 17 -2.67 3.64 5.77
N GLY A 18 -2.07 4.66 5.18
CA GLY A 18 -2.60 6.02 5.13
C GLY A 18 -2.10 6.76 3.88
N ARG A 19 -2.86 7.74 3.43
CA ARG A 19 -2.46 8.63 2.33
C ARG A 19 -3.06 10.01 2.55
N GLY A 20 -2.50 11.06 1.96
CA GLY A 20 -3.08 12.39 2.11
C GLY A 20 -2.32 13.43 1.31
N ARG A 21 -2.52 14.70 1.67
CA ARG A 21 -1.87 15.85 1.08
C ARG A 21 -1.26 16.74 2.14
N HIS A 22 -0.10 17.26 1.81
CA HIS A 22 0.57 18.30 2.56
C HIS A 22 0.46 19.62 1.81
N LEU A 23 -0.19 20.61 2.43
CA LEU A 23 -0.40 21.93 1.81
C LEU A 23 0.74 22.92 2.10
N GLY A 24 1.63 22.60 3.04
CA GLY A 24 2.79 23.43 3.34
C GLY A 24 3.87 23.36 2.24
N PRO A 25 4.80 24.34 2.23
CA PRO A 25 5.77 24.52 1.16
C PRO A 25 6.90 23.48 1.16
N GLU A 26 7.28 22.95 2.33
CA GLU A 26 8.45 22.07 2.50
C GLU A 26 8.10 20.76 3.26
N PRO A 27 7.21 19.92 2.70
CA PRO A 27 6.77 18.68 3.36
C PRO A 27 7.94 17.78 3.76
N GLU A 28 8.93 17.63 2.89
CA GLU A 28 10.08 16.76 3.14
C GLU A 28 10.94 17.26 4.32
N GLN A 29 11.01 18.58 4.52
CA GLN A 29 11.76 19.14 5.64
C GLN A 29 11.01 18.94 6.96
N ASP A 30 9.69 19.06 6.95
CA ASP A 30 8.84 18.81 8.13
C ASP A 30 8.96 17.35 8.59
N VAL A 31 8.96 16.40 7.64
CA VAL A 31 9.21 14.98 7.93
C VAL A 31 10.60 14.79 8.54
N ARG A 32 11.65 15.33 7.90
CA ARG A 32 13.03 15.18 8.37
C ARG A 32 13.22 15.72 9.80
N ARG A 33 12.65 16.89 10.09
CA ARG A 33 12.71 17.49 11.44
C ARG A 33 12.03 16.60 12.48
N ASN A 34 10.86 16.05 12.16
CA ASN A 34 10.14 15.16 13.07
C ASN A 34 10.91 13.85 13.32
N LEU A 35 11.43 13.21 12.26
CA LEU A 35 12.23 11.98 12.37
C LEU A 35 13.49 12.19 13.23
N ILE A 36 14.24 13.28 13.01
CA ILE A 36 15.41 13.62 13.83
C ILE A 36 15.02 13.81 15.30
N ALA A 37 13.91 14.51 15.57
CA ALA A 37 13.43 14.74 16.93
C ALA A 37 13.04 13.43 17.63
N LEU A 38 12.32 12.54 16.95
CA LEU A 38 11.90 11.25 17.49
C LEU A 38 13.07 10.28 17.69
N ALA A 39 14.05 10.27 16.77
CA ALA A 39 15.28 9.51 16.93
C ALA A 39 16.10 10.02 18.12
N SER A 40 16.21 11.35 18.29
CA SER A 40 16.90 11.96 19.42
C SER A 40 16.21 11.69 20.76
N ALA A 41 14.88 11.52 20.75
CA ALA A 41 14.09 11.12 21.92
C ALA A 41 14.12 9.61 22.20
N GLY A 42 14.78 8.81 21.36
CA GLY A 42 14.83 7.34 21.48
C GLY A 42 13.52 6.64 21.14
N VAL A 43 12.59 7.32 20.44
CA VAL A 43 11.31 6.73 20.00
C VAL A 43 11.51 5.89 18.73
N LEU A 44 12.39 6.33 17.83
CA LEU A 44 12.77 5.57 16.65
C LEU A 44 14.08 4.82 16.90
N ASP A 45 14.15 3.59 16.42
CA ASP A 45 15.40 2.82 16.42
C ASP A 45 16.35 3.35 15.34
N ASP A 46 15.81 3.64 14.15
CA ASP A 46 16.55 4.17 13.01
C ASP A 46 15.60 4.77 11.95
N PHE A 47 16.12 5.65 11.09
CA PHE A 47 15.39 6.18 9.94
C PHE A 47 16.33 6.48 8.75
N ARG A 48 15.77 6.50 7.53
CA ARG A 48 16.47 6.91 6.30
C ARG A 48 15.65 7.91 5.52
N ASP A 49 16.36 8.86 4.91
CA ASP A 49 15.86 9.81 3.91
C ASP A 49 16.54 9.46 2.59
N LEU A 50 15.76 9.08 1.58
CA LEU A 50 16.24 8.53 0.32
C LEU A 50 15.73 9.38 -0.84
N ASP A 51 16.65 9.69 -1.76
CA ASP A 51 16.26 10.15 -3.09
C ASP A 51 15.57 9.00 -3.86
N PRO A 52 14.57 9.26 -4.72
CA PRO A 52 13.92 8.22 -5.53
C PRO A 52 14.92 7.35 -6.32
N VAL A 53 16.01 7.93 -6.82
CA VAL A 53 17.06 7.19 -7.54
C VAL A 53 17.79 6.22 -6.61
N GLU A 54 18.06 6.62 -5.36
CA GLU A 54 18.67 5.76 -4.36
C GLU A 54 17.70 4.64 -3.95
N ALA A 55 16.42 4.97 -3.77
CA ALA A 55 15.40 4.00 -3.40
C ALA A 55 15.15 2.93 -4.48
N ALA A 56 15.26 3.31 -5.75
CA ALA A 56 15.14 2.41 -6.90
C ALA A 56 16.43 1.60 -7.17
N ARG A 57 17.56 1.97 -6.55
CA ARG A 57 18.85 1.34 -6.84
C ARG A 57 18.87 -0.13 -6.42
N SER A 58 18.83 -1.01 -7.41
CA SER A 58 19.09 -2.43 -7.22
C SER A 58 20.59 -2.67 -7.04
N THR A 59 20.97 -3.48 -6.05
CA THR A 59 22.37 -3.90 -5.83
C THR A 59 22.46 -5.42 -5.79
N VAL A 60 23.66 -5.96 -5.98
CA VAL A 60 23.89 -7.42 -5.89
C VAL A 60 23.44 -7.98 -4.53
N LEU A 61 23.67 -7.21 -3.46
CA LEU A 61 23.28 -7.57 -2.10
C LEU A 61 21.81 -7.32 -1.81
N TYR A 62 21.14 -6.45 -2.56
CA TYR A 62 19.73 -6.11 -2.38
C TYR A 62 19.07 -5.99 -3.75
N PRO A 63 18.79 -7.13 -4.41
CA PRO A 63 18.14 -7.12 -5.71
C PRO A 63 16.71 -6.61 -5.57
N ARG A 64 16.39 -5.56 -6.32
CA ARG A 64 15.07 -4.93 -6.36
C ARG A 64 14.45 -5.12 -7.74
N ASP A 65 13.17 -5.42 -7.72
CA ASP A 65 12.32 -5.48 -8.91
C ASP A 65 11.71 -4.09 -9.18
N GLU A 66 11.29 -3.85 -10.42
CA GLU A 66 10.57 -2.65 -10.86
C GLU A 66 9.29 -2.42 -10.04
N SER A 67 8.69 -3.49 -9.51
CA SER A 67 7.52 -3.39 -8.63
C SER A 67 7.80 -2.70 -7.28
N ALA A 68 9.07 -2.59 -6.87
CA ALA A 68 9.51 -1.84 -5.70
C ALA A 68 9.92 -0.39 -6.04
N ASP A 69 9.84 0.04 -7.29
CA ASP A 69 10.16 1.41 -7.68
C ASP A 69 9.12 2.41 -7.13
N PRO A 70 9.55 3.54 -6.53
CA PRO A 70 8.64 4.62 -6.15
C PRO A 70 7.91 5.29 -7.33
N GLY A 71 8.45 5.17 -8.54
CA GLY A 71 7.92 5.72 -9.78
C GLY A 71 8.41 7.15 -10.04
N PRO A 72 8.26 7.65 -11.28
CA PRO A 72 8.86 8.91 -11.72
C PRO A 72 8.26 10.17 -11.08
N ALA A 73 7.06 10.07 -10.49
CA ALA A 73 6.41 11.18 -9.79
C ALA A 73 6.79 11.25 -8.30
N ALA A 74 7.58 10.30 -7.80
CA ALA A 74 8.03 10.32 -6.41
C ALA A 74 9.08 11.43 -6.21
N ARG A 75 8.94 12.17 -5.12
CA ARG A 75 9.85 13.26 -4.74
C ARG A 75 10.89 12.80 -3.73
N ARG A 76 10.44 12.17 -2.65
CA ARG A 76 11.29 11.62 -1.58
C ARG A 76 10.67 10.39 -0.95
N LEU A 77 11.54 9.53 -0.43
CA LEU A 77 11.18 8.37 0.37
C LEU A 77 11.77 8.52 1.78
N PHE A 78 10.97 8.19 2.79
CA PHE A 78 11.45 8.07 4.15
C PHE A 78 11.11 6.69 4.68
N GLU A 79 12.09 6.05 5.31
CA GLU A 79 11.90 4.78 6.02
C GLU A 79 12.16 5.02 7.50
N ALA A 80 11.35 4.39 8.35
CA ALA A 80 11.51 4.48 9.80
C ALA A 80 11.20 3.14 10.46
N ARG A 81 11.98 2.80 11.49
CA ARG A 81 11.81 1.60 12.29
C ARG A 81 11.72 1.95 13.77
N TRP A 82 10.82 1.29 14.47
CA TRP A 82 10.66 1.44 15.92
C TRP A 82 10.09 0.17 16.54
N ARG A 83 10.06 0.13 17.86
CA ARG A 83 9.44 -0.93 18.66
C ARG A 83 8.17 -0.44 19.33
N VAL A 84 7.20 -1.34 19.47
CA VAL A 84 5.98 -1.16 20.26
C VAL A 84 5.80 -2.37 21.18
N ASP A 85 5.15 -2.16 22.33
CA ASP A 85 5.00 -3.19 23.37
C ASP A 85 6.33 -3.92 23.68
N ASP A 86 7.41 -3.13 23.78
CA ASP A 86 8.81 -3.49 24.05
C ASP A 86 9.51 -4.46 23.06
N ASP A 87 8.78 -5.31 22.32
CA ASP A 87 9.37 -6.35 21.47
C ASP A 87 8.91 -6.34 20.00
N VAL A 88 7.79 -5.71 19.66
CA VAL A 88 7.24 -5.82 18.32
C VAL A 88 7.89 -4.78 17.41
N MET A 89 8.62 -5.26 16.39
CA MET A 89 9.20 -4.37 15.39
C MET A 89 8.12 -3.85 14.44
N VAL A 90 8.16 -2.55 14.19
CA VAL A 90 7.36 -1.89 13.16
C VAL A 90 8.30 -1.26 12.14
N ARG A 91 8.02 -1.51 10.87
CA ARG A 91 8.70 -0.90 9.73
C ARG A 91 7.70 -0.07 8.96
N ALA A 92 8.05 1.16 8.64
CA ALA A 92 7.18 2.01 7.85
C ALA A 92 7.94 2.81 6.82
N GLN A 93 7.24 3.11 5.73
CA GLN A 93 7.75 3.87 4.62
C GLN A 93 6.73 4.92 4.20
N LEU A 94 7.17 6.18 4.20
CA LEU A 94 6.46 7.32 3.67
C LEU A 94 7.05 7.68 2.30
N THR A 95 6.21 7.88 1.30
CA THR A 95 6.61 8.42 -0.01
C THR A 95 5.84 9.71 -0.29
N THR A 96 6.55 10.77 -0.67
CA THR A 96 5.94 11.99 -1.18
C THR A 96 5.94 12.00 -2.70
N TYR A 97 4.90 12.58 -3.29
CA TYR A 97 4.64 12.58 -4.74
C TYR A 97 4.35 13.99 -5.22
N ASP A 98 4.82 14.30 -6.42
CA ASP A 98 4.39 15.51 -7.12
C ASP A 98 2.88 15.47 -7.37
N PRO A 99 2.21 16.63 -7.30
CA PRO A 99 0.79 16.70 -7.61
C PRO A 99 0.55 16.22 -9.05
N GLU A 100 -0.46 15.37 -9.23
CA GLU A 100 -0.86 14.93 -10.57
C GLU A 100 -1.27 16.15 -11.41
N ALA A 101 -0.45 16.51 -12.39
CA ALA A 101 -0.64 17.72 -13.18
C ALA A 101 -1.96 17.67 -13.97
N ARG A 102 -2.95 18.51 -13.57
CA ARG A 102 -3.94 19.23 -14.43
C ARG A 102 -5.22 19.66 -13.70
N ARG A 103 -5.43 19.33 -12.43
CA ARG A 103 -6.59 19.86 -11.69
C ARG A 103 -6.17 21.13 -10.95
N LYS A 104 -6.79 22.26 -11.31
CA LYS A 104 -6.55 23.59 -10.73
C LYS A 104 -6.74 23.63 -9.20
N ASP A 105 -7.36 22.60 -8.64
CA ASP A 105 -7.71 22.48 -7.21
C ASP A 105 -6.86 21.44 -6.45
N SER A 106 -5.83 20.83 -7.06
CA SER A 106 -4.92 19.89 -6.37
C SER A 106 -3.66 20.57 -5.85
N GLU A 107 -3.83 21.60 -5.05
CA GLU A 107 -2.71 22.22 -4.34
C GLU A 107 -2.17 21.25 -3.29
N GLY A 108 -0.83 21.16 -3.19
CA GLY A 108 -0.13 20.36 -2.18
C GLY A 108 0.56 19.08 -2.70
N VAL A 109 1.51 18.61 -1.91
CA VAL A 109 2.27 17.37 -2.17
C VAL A 109 1.49 16.18 -1.64
N THR A 110 1.26 15.17 -2.47
CA THR A 110 0.58 13.95 -2.03
C THR A 110 1.55 13.07 -1.28
N TRP A 111 1.11 12.41 -0.22
CA TRP A 111 1.91 11.47 0.53
C TRP A 111 1.18 10.14 0.70
N VAL A 112 1.94 9.06 0.73
CA VAL A 112 1.46 7.69 0.96
C VAL A 112 2.34 7.03 2.01
N LEU A 113 1.71 6.41 3.00
CA LEU A 113 2.37 5.76 4.13
C LEU A 113 1.89 4.31 4.25
N ALA A 114 2.84 3.39 4.20
CA ALA A 114 2.63 1.99 4.53
C ALA A 114 3.48 1.61 5.74
N ALA A 115 2.87 0.94 6.70
CA ALA A 115 3.55 0.38 7.86
C ALA A 115 3.17 -1.09 8.04
N LYS A 116 4.14 -1.90 8.46
CA LYS A 116 3.97 -3.32 8.74
C LYS A 116 4.60 -3.64 10.09
N ALA A 117 3.84 -4.30 10.94
CA ALA A 117 4.30 -4.89 12.19
C ALA A 117 4.55 -6.39 12.03
N GLU A 118 5.27 -6.98 12.98
CA GLU A 118 5.48 -8.44 13.05
C GLU A 118 4.26 -9.21 13.56
N ARG A 119 3.35 -8.53 14.26
CA ARG A 119 2.08 -9.07 14.80
C ARG A 119 0.89 -8.27 14.28
N ALA A 120 -0.32 -8.77 14.53
CA ALA A 120 -1.57 -8.05 14.25
C ALA A 120 -1.54 -6.66 14.91
N TRP A 121 -2.01 -5.65 14.19
CA TRP A 121 -1.90 -4.26 14.62
C TRP A 121 -2.79 -3.99 15.84
N ALA A 122 -2.20 -3.58 16.96
CA ALA A 122 -2.96 -3.27 18.16
C ALA A 122 -3.50 -1.83 18.14
N ALA A 123 -4.73 -1.66 18.64
CA ALA A 123 -5.42 -0.37 18.57
C ALA A 123 -4.74 0.73 19.41
N HIS A 124 -4.11 0.34 20.53
CA HIS A 124 -3.44 1.25 21.46
C HIS A 124 -2.08 1.76 20.95
N TRP A 125 -1.50 1.12 19.94
CA TRP A 125 -0.22 1.55 19.38
C TRP A 125 -0.32 2.94 18.74
N PRO A 126 0.76 3.75 18.81
CA PRO A 126 0.81 5.03 18.12
C PRO A 126 0.49 4.90 16.62
N SER A 127 -0.10 5.95 16.06
CA SER A 127 -0.31 6.02 14.61
C SER A 127 1.04 6.12 13.89
N PRO A 128 1.31 5.30 12.87
CA PRO A 128 2.50 5.48 12.03
C PRO A 128 2.61 6.87 11.42
N ALA A 129 1.48 7.54 11.18
CA ALA A 129 1.50 8.90 10.65
C ALA A 129 2.27 9.87 11.55
N THR A 130 2.21 9.71 12.88
CA THR A 130 2.92 10.60 13.83
C THR A 130 4.41 10.29 13.94
N MET A 131 4.88 9.18 13.36
CA MET A 131 6.31 8.89 13.26
C MET A 131 6.96 9.73 12.16
N PHE A 132 6.21 10.13 11.14
CA PHE A 132 6.72 10.95 10.04
C PHE A 132 6.28 12.40 10.15
N TRP A 133 5.01 12.64 10.46
CA TRP A 133 4.45 13.98 10.55
C TRP A 133 4.31 14.42 12.01
N PRO A 134 4.54 15.70 12.33
CA PRO A 134 4.34 16.20 13.68
C PRO A 134 2.85 16.13 14.06
N ASP A 135 2.56 15.62 15.26
CA ASP A 135 1.20 15.59 15.83
C ASP A 135 0.79 16.98 16.35
N SER A 136 0.74 17.96 15.45
CA SER A 136 0.41 19.35 15.75
C SER A 136 -0.28 20.02 14.57
N ASP A 137 -1.14 20.99 14.85
CA ASP A 137 -1.88 21.72 13.80
C ASP A 137 -1.05 22.82 13.13
N ARG A 138 0.24 22.91 13.48
CA ARG A 138 1.19 23.85 12.86
C ARG A 138 1.56 23.45 11.44
N VAL A 139 1.39 22.18 11.10
CA VAL A 139 1.75 21.60 9.79
C VAL A 139 0.51 21.01 9.16
N ALA A 140 0.10 21.54 8.00
CA ALA A 140 -1.11 21.15 7.29
C ALA A 140 -0.90 19.89 6.42
N TRP A 141 -0.44 18.80 7.04
CA TRP A 141 -0.24 17.48 6.42
C TRP A 141 -1.50 16.61 6.42
N ASP A 142 -2.48 17.01 7.22
CA ASP A 142 -3.68 16.26 7.58
C ASP A 142 -4.80 16.37 6.53
N HIS A 143 -4.50 16.73 5.28
CA HIS A 143 -5.54 16.83 4.25
C HIS A 143 -5.75 15.49 3.54
N ASP A 144 -7.00 15.13 3.27
CA ASP A 144 -7.31 13.99 2.39
C ASP A 144 -6.96 14.35 0.93
N THR A 145 -6.84 13.34 0.09
CA THR A 145 -6.92 13.43 -1.37
C THR A 145 -8.26 13.99 -1.88
N VAL A 146 -9.37 13.74 -1.17
CA VAL A 146 -10.67 14.37 -1.44
C VAL A 146 -10.61 15.85 -1.07
N PRO A 147 -10.90 16.80 -2.00
CA PRO A 147 -10.87 18.23 -1.70
C PRO A 147 -11.76 18.65 -0.53
N GLY A 148 -11.21 19.52 0.32
CA GLY A 148 -11.93 20.08 1.48
C GLY A 148 -12.13 19.12 2.65
N VAL A 149 -11.55 17.92 2.60
CA VAL A 149 -11.59 16.94 3.69
C VAL A 149 -10.25 16.91 4.41
N ARG A 150 -10.31 16.88 5.74
CA ARG A 150 -9.16 16.84 6.65
C ARG A 150 -9.31 15.72 7.67
N LEU A 151 -8.18 15.12 8.02
CA LEU A 151 -8.00 14.17 9.10
C LEU A 151 -8.00 14.94 10.43
N ARG A 152 -8.23 14.23 11.54
CA ARG A 152 -8.17 14.75 12.93
C ARG A 152 -9.18 15.86 13.29
N THR A 153 -9.85 16.47 12.31
CA THR A 153 -10.81 17.56 12.50
C THR A 153 -12.22 17.19 12.02
N THR A 154 -13.15 18.10 12.31
CA THR A 154 -14.55 18.02 11.97
C THR A 154 -14.78 18.56 10.55
N ASN A 155 -15.29 17.73 9.63
CA ASN A 155 -15.60 18.17 8.26
C ASN A 155 -17.10 18.41 8.09
N HIS A 156 -17.54 19.67 8.05
CA HIS A 156 -18.95 19.95 7.78
C HIS A 156 -19.32 19.59 6.34
N LEU A 157 -20.49 18.95 6.18
CA LEU A 157 -21.02 18.57 4.88
C LEU A 157 -21.44 19.81 4.09
N PRO A 158 -21.18 19.84 2.76
CA PRO A 158 -21.60 20.94 1.90
C PRO A 158 -23.10 21.23 2.02
N LYS A 159 -23.49 22.51 1.91
CA LYS A 159 -24.90 22.92 1.88
C LYS A 159 -25.57 22.63 0.53
N ASP A 160 -24.78 22.56 -0.54
CA ASP A 160 -25.26 22.21 -1.87
C ASP A 160 -25.44 20.69 -2.00
N ASP A 161 -26.63 20.28 -2.43
CA ASP A 161 -27.03 18.86 -2.51
C ASP A 161 -26.15 18.04 -3.47
N ASP A 162 -25.74 18.64 -4.59
CA ASP A 162 -24.92 17.97 -5.59
C ASP A 162 -23.46 17.86 -5.13
N GLU A 163 -22.93 18.89 -4.46
CA GLU A 163 -21.61 18.86 -3.82
C GLU A 163 -21.56 17.84 -2.67
N LEU A 164 -22.59 17.80 -1.82
CA LEU A 164 -22.70 16.85 -0.73
C LEU A 164 -22.69 15.41 -1.24
N ARG A 165 -23.56 15.10 -2.21
CA ARG A 165 -23.62 13.76 -2.83
C ARG A 165 -22.28 13.36 -3.46
N ARG A 166 -21.64 14.29 -4.17
CA ARG A 166 -20.32 14.07 -4.76
C ARG A 166 -19.28 13.77 -3.69
N ARG A 167 -19.23 14.55 -2.61
CA ARG A 167 -18.29 14.34 -1.49
C ARG A 167 -18.49 12.98 -0.84
N LEU A 168 -19.72 12.56 -0.55
CA LEU A 168 -19.98 11.24 0.03
C LEU A 168 -19.55 10.10 -0.90
N ARG A 169 -19.84 10.22 -2.20
CA ARG A 169 -19.43 9.24 -3.20
C ARG A 169 -17.90 9.13 -3.31
N ASP A 170 -17.23 10.28 -3.37
CA ASP A 170 -15.76 10.34 -3.49
C ASP A 170 -15.07 9.83 -2.22
N CYS A 171 -15.65 10.07 -1.03
CA CYS A 171 -15.15 9.52 0.23
C CYS A 171 -15.37 8.02 0.37
N ALA A 172 -16.44 7.44 -0.18
CA ALA A 172 -16.66 6.00 -0.08
C ALA A 172 -15.83 5.20 -1.09
N ARG A 173 -15.54 5.80 -2.26
CA ARG A 173 -14.87 5.13 -3.38
C ARG A 173 -13.37 4.99 -3.16
N ASP A 174 -12.87 3.76 -3.23
CA ASP A 174 -11.44 3.43 -3.18
C ASP A 174 -10.73 4.11 -1.98
N SER A 175 -11.46 4.26 -0.86
CA SER A 175 -10.98 4.99 0.31
C SER A 175 -10.10 4.12 1.19
N TRP A 176 -9.05 4.74 1.70
CA TRP A 176 -8.13 4.15 2.67
C TRP A 176 -8.62 4.38 4.10
N PHE A 177 -9.62 5.25 4.26
CA PHE A 177 -10.11 5.76 5.51
C PHE A 177 -11.47 5.17 5.89
N ILE A 178 -11.77 5.23 7.19
CA ILE A 178 -13.08 4.94 7.75
C ILE A 178 -13.81 6.27 7.84
N HIS A 179 -14.84 6.46 7.03
CA HIS A 179 -15.63 7.69 7.08
C HIS A 179 -16.81 7.53 8.02
N VAL A 180 -17.02 8.50 8.90
CA VAL A 180 -18.12 8.55 9.85
C VAL A 180 -18.91 9.81 9.58
N VAL A 181 -20.23 9.69 9.41
CA VAL A 181 -21.14 10.84 9.30
C VAL A 181 -21.90 10.95 10.61
N VAL A 182 -21.89 12.13 11.23
CA VAL A 182 -22.61 12.43 12.47
C VAL A 182 -23.57 13.58 12.25
N HIS A 183 -24.79 13.47 12.76
CA HIS A 183 -25.80 14.52 12.65
C HIS A 183 -25.87 15.34 13.93
N GLU A 184 -25.63 16.65 13.84
CA GLU A 184 -25.43 17.56 14.98
C GLU A 184 -26.70 17.96 15.74
N ALA A 185 -27.82 17.24 15.58
CA ALA A 185 -29.06 17.58 16.31
C ALA A 185 -28.92 17.51 17.83
N MET A 186 -27.89 16.85 18.35
CA MET A 186 -27.66 16.61 19.78
C MET A 186 -26.29 17.16 20.23
N THR A 187 -25.86 18.30 19.67
CA THR A 187 -24.57 18.98 19.95
C THR A 187 -24.82 20.37 20.56
N PRO A 188 -25.14 20.49 21.86
CA PRO A 188 -25.64 21.76 22.41
C PRO A 188 -24.55 22.79 22.77
N ASP A 189 -23.26 22.43 22.85
CA ASP A 189 -22.23 23.31 23.40
C ASP A 189 -20.88 23.28 22.64
N VAL A 190 -19.93 24.11 23.08
CA VAL A 190 -18.56 24.19 22.52
C VAL A 190 -17.80 22.87 22.71
N ARG A 191 -18.13 22.08 23.74
CA ARG A 191 -17.50 20.78 23.98
C ARG A 191 -17.92 19.76 22.93
N GLY A 192 -19.15 19.84 22.45
CA GLY A 192 -19.67 19.06 21.33
C GLY A 192 -19.00 19.32 19.98
N GLN A 193 -18.24 20.41 19.84
CA GLN A 193 -17.45 20.68 18.64
C GLN A 193 -16.15 19.88 18.59
N GLN A 194 -15.77 19.23 19.70
CA GLN A 194 -14.58 18.37 19.73
C GLN A 194 -14.73 17.21 18.73
N PRO A 195 -13.74 16.98 17.84
CA PRO A 195 -13.79 15.87 16.91
C PRO A 195 -13.73 14.51 17.63
N ILE A 196 -14.37 13.48 17.07
CA ILE A 196 -14.33 12.11 17.62
C ILE A 196 -12.92 11.52 17.65
N SER A 197 -12.02 12.07 16.82
CA SER A 197 -10.61 11.68 16.76
C SER A 197 -9.90 11.75 18.12
N ALA A 198 -10.34 12.64 19.01
CA ALA A 198 -9.80 12.77 20.36
C ALA A 198 -10.07 11.54 21.24
N PHE A 199 -11.19 10.85 21.01
CA PHE A 199 -11.61 9.66 21.78
C PHE A 199 -11.15 8.34 21.13
N LEU A 200 -10.66 8.39 19.89
CA LEU A 200 -10.22 7.19 19.18
C LEU A 200 -8.90 6.64 19.74
N PRO A 201 -8.73 5.30 19.69
CA PRO A 201 -7.43 4.68 19.91
C PRO A 201 -6.36 5.30 18.99
N PRO A 202 -5.11 5.47 19.46
CA PRO A 202 -4.08 6.22 18.72
C PRO A 202 -3.88 5.77 17.27
N SER A 203 -3.90 4.45 17.02
CA SER A 203 -3.76 3.87 15.68
C SER A 203 -4.88 4.25 14.69
N LEU A 204 -6.06 4.62 15.19
CA LEU A 204 -7.24 4.97 14.40
C LEU A 204 -7.41 6.48 14.19
N ARG A 205 -6.74 7.32 14.98
CA ARG A 205 -6.88 8.80 14.91
C ARG A 205 -6.62 9.39 13.52
N HIS A 206 -5.75 8.74 12.76
CA HIS A 206 -5.35 9.14 11.40
C HIS A 206 -5.90 8.21 10.33
N ARG A 207 -6.90 7.39 10.68
CA ARG A 207 -7.63 6.51 9.77
C ARG A 207 -9.11 6.86 9.67
N VAL A 208 -9.62 7.60 10.64
CA VAL A 208 -11.04 7.96 10.72
C VAL A 208 -11.23 9.41 10.29
N VAL A 209 -12.18 9.62 9.39
CA VAL A 209 -12.59 10.94 8.90
C VAL A 209 -14.00 11.20 9.36
N GLU A 210 -14.17 12.26 10.13
CA GLU A 210 -15.46 12.68 10.63
C GLU A 210 -16.11 13.72 9.73
N HIS A 211 -17.35 13.48 9.36
CA HIS A 211 -18.22 14.40 8.64
C HIS A 211 -19.41 14.81 9.52
N ARG A 212 -19.79 16.08 9.50
CA ARG A 212 -20.94 16.61 10.25
C ARG A 212 -22.03 17.14 9.35
N GLY A 213 -23.25 16.68 9.54
CA GLY A 213 -24.46 17.32 8.99
C GLY A 213 -25.08 18.23 10.03
N THR A 214 -25.38 19.48 9.66
CA THR A 214 -26.07 20.42 10.55
C THR A 214 -27.53 19.98 10.76
N PRO A 215 -28.21 20.45 11.84
CA PRO A 215 -29.59 20.05 12.13
C PRO A 215 -30.59 20.29 10.99
N GLU A 216 -30.35 21.32 10.16
CA GLU A 216 -31.19 21.67 9.01
C GLU A 216 -30.98 20.73 7.82
N GLN A 217 -29.82 20.07 7.75
CA GLN A 217 -29.45 19.19 6.64
C GLN A 217 -29.96 17.75 6.81
N ALA A 218 -30.67 17.43 7.91
CA ALA A 218 -31.11 16.06 8.25
C ALA A 218 -31.70 15.27 7.08
N GLN A 219 -32.66 15.87 6.37
CA GLN A 219 -33.38 15.22 5.27
C GLN A 219 -32.50 15.07 4.03
N ILE A 220 -31.68 16.08 3.73
CA ILE A 220 -30.80 16.11 2.56
C ILE A 220 -29.68 15.07 2.73
N VAL A 221 -29.09 14.99 3.93
CA VAL A 221 -28.05 14.01 4.27
C VAL A 221 -28.62 12.59 4.21
N ASP A 222 -29.78 12.31 4.82
CA ASP A 222 -30.42 10.98 4.74
C ASP A 222 -30.73 10.59 3.28
N TYR A 223 -31.24 11.53 2.49
CA TYR A 223 -31.50 11.29 1.06
C TYR A 223 -30.22 10.98 0.29
N ALA A 224 -29.15 11.76 0.49
CA ALA A 224 -27.88 11.56 -0.18
C ALA A 224 -27.21 10.23 0.22
N MET A 225 -27.20 9.89 1.51
CA MET A 225 -26.67 8.61 2.00
C MET A 225 -27.44 7.42 1.44
N LYS A 226 -28.78 7.52 1.39
CA LYS A 226 -29.62 6.47 0.80
C LYS A 226 -29.35 6.30 -0.69
N ARG A 227 -29.18 7.39 -1.42
CA ARG A 227 -29.01 7.38 -2.87
C ARG A 227 -27.63 6.92 -3.30
N GLU A 228 -26.58 7.39 -2.64
CA GLU A 228 -25.19 7.15 -3.06
C GLU A 228 -24.60 5.89 -2.43
N LEU A 229 -25.03 5.53 -1.21
CA LEU A 229 -24.41 4.49 -0.39
C LEU A 229 -25.40 3.44 0.14
N SER A 230 -26.70 3.56 -0.16
CA SER A 230 -27.76 2.65 0.31
C SER A 230 -27.89 2.54 1.84
N VAL A 231 -27.47 3.57 2.58
CA VAL A 231 -27.56 3.65 4.06
C VAL A 231 -28.52 4.76 4.50
N ARG A 232 -29.11 4.65 5.68
CA ARG A 232 -30.03 5.66 6.24
C ARG A 232 -29.35 6.44 7.35
N MET A 233 -29.59 7.75 7.41
CA MET A 233 -29.05 8.62 8.45
C MET A 233 -30.12 8.92 9.50
N PRO A 234 -29.99 8.41 10.74
CA PRO A 234 -30.88 8.80 11.82
C PRO A 234 -30.62 10.25 12.24
N ARG A 235 -31.69 11.00 12.50
CA ARG A 235 -31.61 12.36 13.02
C ARG A 235 -30.97 12.35 14.42
N GLY A 236 -29.84 13.03 14.56
CA GLY A 236 -29.09 13.09 15.82
C GLY A 236 -28.27 11.85 16.12
N GLY A 237 -28.12 10.94 15.15
CA GLY A 237 -27.27 9.77 15.26
C GLY A 237 -26.02 9.86 14.39
N ALA A 238 -25.39 8.72 14.15
CA ALA A 238 -24.18 8.60 13.36
C ALA A 238 -24.17 7.31 12.53
N VAL A 239 -23.41 7.29 11.46
CA VAL A 239 -23.24 6.13 10.58
C VAL A 239 -21.77 6.00 10.18
N VAL A 240 -21.23 4.79 10.31
CA VAL A 240 -19.94 4.43 9.70
C VAL A 240 -20.20 4.02 8.26
N LEU A 241 -19.64 4.76 7.31
CA LEU A 241 -19.92 4.56 5.88
C LEU A 241 -19.31 3.25 5.36
N PRO A 242 -19.99 2.56 4.43
CA PRO A 242 -19.40 1.42 3.73
C PRO A 242 -18.26 1.90 2.82
N THR A 243 -17.28 1.03 2.58
CA THR A 243 -16.34 1.20 1.47
C THR A 243 -17.03 0.84 0.16
N ALA A 244 -16.62 1.45 -0.96
CA ALA A 244 -17.01 1.02 -2.29
C ALA A 244 -15.80 0.42 -3.03
N PRO A 245 -15.84 -0.86 -3.47
CA PRO A 245 -16.97 -1.80 -3.35
C PRO A 245 -17.26 -2.22 -1.90
N GLN A 246 -18.54 -2.48 -1.62
CA GLN A 246 -19.00 -2.90 -0.30
C GLN A 246 -18.59 -4.35 -0.03
N GLY A 247 -17.93 -4.58 1.11
CA GLY A 247 -17.58 -5.90 1.57
C GLY A 247 -18.82 -6.70 2.02
N PRO A 248 -18.80 -8.04 1.93
CA PRO A 248 -19.92 -8.89 2.33
C PRO A 248 -20.26 -8.79 3.82
N ASP A 249 -19.28 -8.41 4.65
CA ASP A 249 -19.41 -8.35 6.10
C ASP A 249 -19.96 -7.01 6.61
N TYR A 250 -20.28 -6.06 5.71
CA TYR A 250 -20.87 -4.78 6.10
C TYR A 250 -22.38 -4.91 6.29
N ASP A 251 -22.84 -4.59 7.49
CA ASP A 251 -24.25 -4.49 7.86
C ASP A 251 -24.60 -3.03 8.22
N ALA A 252 -25.47 -2.41 7.42
CA ALA A 252 -25.89 -1.03 7.58
C ALA A 252 -26.54 -0.76 8.95
N ASP A 253 -27.32 -1.71 9.48
CA ASP A 253 -28.00 -1.52 10.77
C ASP A 253 -27.00 -1.64 11.93
N ARG A 254 -26.01 -2.53 11.82
CA ARG A 254 -24.92 -2.69 12.79
C ARG A 254 -24.03 -1.46 12.88
N PHE A 255 -23.76 -0.79 11.75
CA PHE A 255 -22.88 0.37 11.67
C PHE A 255 -23.61 1.73 11.74
N THR A 256 -24.88 1.70 12.15
CA THR A 256 -25.71 2.89 12.40
C THR A 256 -26.00 3.04 13.89
N VAL A 257 -25.66 4.20 14.45
CA VAL A 257 -25.99 4.60 15.82
C VAL A 257 -27.17 5.56 15.78
N ARG A 258 -28.26 5.23 16.48
CA ARG A 258 -29.52 5.99 16.40
C ARG A 258 -29.43 7.37 17.03
N SER A 259 -28.68 7.52 18.11
CA SER A 259 -28.53 8.77 18.85
C SER A 259 -27.09 8.89 19.37
N VAL A 260 -26.46 10.03 19.12
CA VAL A 260 -25.11 10.34 19.59
C VAL A 260 -25.17 11.68 20.29
N PHE A 261 -24.80 11.71 21.56
CA PHE A 261 -24.68 12.93 22.34
C PHE A 261 -23.25 13.43 22.27
N LEU A 262 -23.09 14.68 21.89
CA LEU A 262 -21.78 15.34 21.77
C LEU A 262 -21.76 16.47 22.79
N ASP A 263 -21.62 16.09 24.05
CA ASP A 263 -21.55 16.98 25.22
C ASP A 263 -20.14 17.05 25.83
N GLY A 264 -19.16 16.51 25.10
CA GLY A 264 -17.76 16.34 25.52
C GLY A 264 -17.48 15.03 26.25
N SER A 265 -18.49 14.21 26.55
CA SER A 265 -18.28 12.82 26.98
C SER A 265 -17.88 11.94 25.78
N GLU A 266 -17.21 10.81 26.07
CA GLU A 266 -16.86 9.85 25.03
C GLU A 266 -18.13 9.22 24.44
N PRO A 267 -18.37 9.31 23.11
CA PRO A 267 -19.51 8.68 22.46
C PRO A 267 -19.26 7.17 22.28
N THR A 268 -19.29 6.41 23.38
CA THR A 268 -18.82 5.01 23.46
C THR A 268 -19.42 4.11 22.40
N GLU A 269 -20.74 4.16 22.17
CA GLU A 269 -21.40 3.34 21.14
C GLU A 269 -20.83 3.59 19.75
N LEU A 270 -20.63 4.86 19.38
CA LEU A 270 -20.05 5.24 18.09
C LEU A 270 -18.59 4.77 17.98
N ILE A 271 -17.80 5.00 19.02
CA ILE A 271 -16.39 4.60 19.05
C ILE A 271 -16.27 3.07 18.93
N ASP A 272 -17.15 2.31 19.57
CA ASP A 272 -17.15 0.85 19.49
C ASP A 272 -17.56 0.36 18.09
N ARG A 273 -18.53 1.01 17.42
CA ARG A 273 -18.84 0.72 16.01
C ARG A 273 -17.67 1.00 15.08
N VAL A 274 -16.91 2.06 15.34
CA VAL A 274 -15.71 2.38 14.55
C VAL A 274 -14.62 1.33 14.76
N LYS A 275 -14.39 0.88 16.01
CA LYS A 275 -13.43 -0.21 16.31
C LYS A 275 -13.84 -1.51 15.64
N GLU A 276 -15.13 -1.86 15.74
CA GLU A 276 -15.72 -3.05 15.12
C GLU A 276 -15.61 -3.02 13.59
N PHE A 277 -15.83 -1.86 12.97
CA PHE A 277 -15.64 -1.70 11.52
C PHE A 277 -14.17 -1.80 11.13
N ALA A 278 -13.25 -1.25 11.94
CA ALA A 278 -11.82 -1.21 11.64
C ALA A 278 -11.17 -2.60 11.53
N VAL A 279 -11.74 -3.62 12.18
CA VAL A 279 -11.26 -5.00 12.14
C VAL A 279 -11.86 -5.83 11.00
N LEU A 280 -12.85 -5.29 10.26
CA LEU A 280 -13.40 -6.00 9.11
C LEU A 280 -12.37 -6.14 7.97
N PRO A 281 -12.36 -7.28 7.25
CA PRO A 281 -11.55 -7.41 6.04
C PRO A 281 -11.94 -6.34 5.03
N ARG A 282 -10.96 -5.53 4.62
CA ARG A 282 -11.16 -4.48 3.62
C ARG A 282 -10.41 -4.80 2.34
N PRO A 283 -10.98 -4.50 1.17
CA PRO A 283 -10.25 -4.63 -0.10
C PRO A 283 -9.00 -3.75 -0.03
N LEU A 284 -7.89 -4.24 -0.58
CA LEU A 284 -6.65 -3.50 -0.70
C LEU A 284 -6.66 -2.72 -2.03
N PRO A 285 -6.79 -1.38 -2.02
CA PRO A 285 -6.74 -0.59 -3.25
C PRO A 285 -5.39 -0.75 -3.97
N ALA A 286 -5.38 -0.64 -5.30
CA ALA A 286 -4.17 -0.93 -6.10
C ALA A 286 -2.98 -0.02 -5.75
N ASP A 287 -3.23 1.24 -5.38
CA ASP A 287 -2.21 2.16 -4.89
C ASP A 287 -1.63 1.73 -3.53
N ALA A 288 -2.48 1.20 -2.64
CA ALA A 288 -2.06 0.63 -1.36
C ALA A 288 -1.26 -0.66 -1.53
N GLU A 289 -1.66 -1.52 -2.47
CA GLU A 289 -0.94 -2.74 -2.81
C GLU A 289 0.48 -2.44 -3.31
N ARG A 290 0.63 -1.43 -4.17
CA ARG A 290 1.95 -0.95 -4.61
C ARG A 290 2.79 -0.43 -3.45
N ALA A 291 2.22 0.40 -2.58
CA ALA A 291 2.94 0.92 -1.40
C ALA A 291 3.39 -0.19 -0.44
N LEU A 292 2.53 -1.20 -0.20
CA LEU A 292 2.87 -2.35 0.63
C LEU A 292 3.93 -3.25 -0.01
N THR A 293 3.87 -3.44 -1.34
CA THR A 293 4.87 -4.20 -2.10
C THR A 293 6.23 -3.51 -2.00
N ARG A 294 6.27 -2.19 -2.17
CA ARG A 294 7.45 -1.36 -1.98
C ARG A 294 8.03 -1.47 -0.58
N LEU A 295 7.20 -1.40 0.46
CA LEU A 295 7.67 -1.58 1.84
C LEU A 295 8.31 -2.97 2.04
N ARG A 296 7.78 -4.01 1.41
CA ARG A 296 8.25 -5.40 1.60
C ARG A 296 9.51 -5.73 0.82
N GLN A 297 9.64 -5.20 -0.39
CA GLN A 297 10.71 -5.55 -1.32
C GLN A 297 11.77 -4.44 -1.45
N GLY A 298 11.39 -3.21 -1.15
CA GLY A 298 12.21 -2.02 -1.28
C GLY A 298 12.75 -1.46 0.05
N TRP A 299 12.80 -2.26 1.11
CA TRP A 299 13.27 -1.83 2.44
C TRP A 299 14.80 -1.71 2.51
N HIS A 300 15.33 -0.65 3.13
CA HIS A 300 16.77 -0.40 3.27
C HIS A 300 17.30 -0.42 4.70
N LEU A 301 16.43 -0.25 5.69
CA LEU A 301 16.80 -0.23 7.12
C LEU A 301 16.88 -1.64 7.72
N LEU A 302 17.83 -2.44 7.24
CA LEU A 302 18.08 -3.79 7.76
C LEU A 302 18.92 -3.76 9.05
N THR A 303 18.64 -4.67 9.97
CA THR A 303 19.57 -4.94 11.09
C THR A 303 20.79 -5.73 10.61
N PRO A 304 21.94 -5.68 11.30
CA PRO A 304 23.08 -6.52 10.97
C PRO A 304 22.75 -8.02 10.91
N ASP A 305 21.84 -8.50 11.77
CA ASP A 305 21.36 -9.88 11.76
C ASP A 305 20.54 -10.18 10.49
N GLU A 306 19.68 -9.26 10.08
CA GLU A 306 18.91 -9.36 8.83
C GLU A 306 19.83 -9.32 7.60
N GLU A 307 20.85 -8.45 7.61
CA GLU A 307 21.87 -8.39 6.55
C GLU A 307 22.65 -9.71 6.47
N LEU A 308 23.01 -10.31 7.60
CA LEU A 308 23.72 -11.59 7.65
C LEU A 308 22.85 -12.74 7.13
N VAL A 309 21.57 -12.80 7.51
CA VAL A 309 20.62 -13.79 6.99
C VAL A 309 20.48 -13.63 5.47
N HIS A 310 20.36 -12.39 4.99
CA HIS A 310 20.26 -12.11 3.57
C HIS A 310 21.52 -12.55 2.81
N ALA A 311 22.70 -12.18 3.30
CA ALA A 311 23.98 -12.55 2.70
C ALA A 311 24.16 -14.07 2.60
N ARG A 312 23.80 -14.82 3.67
CA ARG A 312 23.84 -16.28 3.67
C ARG A 312 22.89 -16.89 2.63
N GLY A 313 21.69 -16.31 2.50
CA GLY A 313 20.73 -16.70 1.46
C GLY A 313 21.29 -16.47 0.04
N MET A 314 21.97 -15.34 -0.18
CA MET A 314 22.60 -15.02 -1.46
C MET A 314 23.75 -15.97 -1.80
N VAL A 315 24.62 -16.29 -0.83
CA VAL A 315 25.69 -17.28 -1.02
C VAL A 315 25.11 -18.64 -1.43
N THR A 316 24.03 -19.06 -0.78
CA THR A 316 23.33 -20.32 -1.11
C THR A 316 22.83 -20.31 -2.54
N LYS A 317 22.11 -19.24 -2.95
CA LYS A 317 21.61 -19.11 -4.34
C LYS A 317 22.72 -19.10 -5.38
N TYR A 318 23.85 -18.45 -5.10
CA TYR A 318 24.98 -18.44 -6.02
C TYR A 318 25.68 -19.79 -6.11
N ALA A 319 25.78 -20.53 -5.00
CA ALA A 319 26.28 -21.90 -5.02
C ALA A 319 25.38 -22.79 -5.89
N GLU A 320 24.06 -22.73 -5.70
CA GLU A 320 23.09 -23.48 -6.51
C GLU A 320 23.17 -23.12 -8.00
N ALA A 321 23.33 -21.83 -8.32
CA ALA A 321 23.49 -21.37 -9.70
C ALA A 321 24.79 -21.88 -10.33
N LEU A 322 25.89 -21.91 -9.57
CA LEU A 322 27.17 -22.42 -10.05
C LEU A 322 27.12 -23.94 -10.28
N ASP A 323 26.46 -24.68 -9.40
CA ASP A 323 26.24 -26.12 -9.56
C ASP A 323 25.40 -26.41 -10.81
N ALA A 324 24.32 -25.65 -11.03
CA ALA A 324 23.49 -25.76 -12.22
C ALA A 324 24.27 -25.46 -13.52
N MET A 325 25.13 -24.43 -13.51
CA MET A 325 26.00 -24.13 -14.65
C MET A 325 27.03 -25.23 -14.91
N THR A 326 27.56 -25.82 -13.84
CA THR A 326 28.53 -26.93 -13.92
C THR A 326 27.88 -28.18 -14.51
N ASN A 327 26.68 -28.54 -14.05
CA ASN A 327 25.90 -29.66 -14.60
C ASN A 327 25.55 -29.43 -16.07
N SER A 328 25.14 -28.20 -16.43
CA SER A 328 24.86 -27.84 -17.82
C SER A 328 26.10 -27.99 -18.71
N ARG A 329 27.27 -27.52 -18.25
CA ARG A 329 28.55 -27.71 -18.97
C ARG A 329 28.88 -29.18 -19.15
N ASP A 330 28.70 -30.00 -18.11
CA ASP A 330 29.00 -31.43 -18.18
C ASP A 330 28.09 -32.15 -19.18
N LEU A 331 26.80 -31.82 -19.22
CA LEU A 331 25.87 -32.31 -20.24
C LEU A 331 26.27 -31.87 -21.66
N TYR A 332 26.75 -30.63 -21.84
CA TYR A 332 27.24 -30.18 -23.15
C TYR A 332 28.50 -30.94 -23.59
N ARG A 333 29.41 -31.24 -22.65
CA ARG A 333 30.60 -32.05 -22.94
C ARG A 333 30.20 -33.46 -23.37
N GLU A 334 29.33 -34.12 -22.61
CA GLU A 334 28.84 -35.47 -22.93
C GLU A 334 28.16 -35.52 -24.30
N ALA A 335 27.33 -34.51 -24.63
CA ALA A 335 26.69 -34.42 -25.93
C ALA A 335 27.70 -34.22 -27.08
N ALA A 336 28.75 -33.42 -26.85
CA ALA A 336 29.80 -33.19 -27.84
C ALA A 336 30.64 -34.46 -28.07
N GLU A 337 31.00 -35.19 -27.01
CA GLU A 337 31.71 -36.45 -27.08
C GLU A 337 30.89 -37.52 -27.81
N ALA A 338 29.58 -37.62 -27.51
CA ALA A 338 28.67 -38.53 -28.20
C ALA A 338 28.53 -38.20 -29.70
N ALA A 339 28.44 -36.92 -30.05
CA ALA A 339 28.39 -36.48 -31.46
C ALA A 339 29.70 -36.80 -32.20
N GLN A 340 30.86 -36.62 -31.55
CA GLN A 340 32.15 -36.97 -32.12
C GLN A 340 32.30 -38.48 -32.30
N ALA A 341 31.84 -39.29 -31.36
CA ALA A 341 31.80 -40.75 -31.47
C ALA A 341 30.95 -41.19 -32.67
N ALA A 342 29.75 -40.63 -32.84
CA ALA A 342 28.88 -40.92 -33.98
C ALA A 342 29.53 -40.54 -35.32
N LEU A 343 30.21 -39.39 -35.41
CA LEU A 343 30.95 -38.99 -36.61
C LEU A 343 32.13 -39.93 -36.92
N ALA A 344 32.84 -40.40 -35.88
CA ALA A 344 33.93 -41.35 -36.02
C ALA A 344 33.43 -42.72 -36.50
N GLU A 345 32.27 -43.19 -36.05
CA GLU A 345 31.66 -44.44 -36.56
C GLU A 345 31.27 -44.34 -38.04
N VAL A 346 30.74 -43.18 -38.47
CA VAL A 346 30.41 -42.94 -39.90
C VAL A 346 31.67 -42.86 -40.77
N THR A 347 32.80 -42.39 -40.22
CA THR A 347 34.05 -42.18 -40.97
C THR A 347 35.02 -43.37 -40.88
N GLY A 348 34.93 -44.17 -39.82
CA GLY A 348 35.79 -45.33 -39.54
C GLY A 348 35.32 -46.65 -40.15
N GLY A 349 34.14 -46.66 -40.79
CA GLY A 349 33.68 -47.78 -41.63
C GLY A 349 34.21 -47.63 -43.06
N ASP A 350 35.18 -48.47 -43.43
CA ASP A 350 35.75 -48.52 -44.78
C ASP A 350 34.68 -48.93 -45.81
N GLY A 351 34.30 -48.05 -46.74
CA GLY A 351 33.37 -48.40 -47.81
C GLY A 351 32.76 -47.29 -48.68
N VAL A 352 33.60 -46.58 -49.47
CA VAL A 352 33.30 -45.89 -50.76
C VAL A 352 32.24 -44.75 -50.77
N PRO A 353 32.56 -43.55 -51.31
CA PRO A 353 31.57 -42.50 -51.52
C PRO A 353 30.62 -42.87 -52.68
N ARG A 354 29.32 -43.01 -52.39
CA ARG A 354 28.27 -43.16 -53.41
C ARG A 354 27.48 -41.83 -53.53
N PRO A 355 27.25 -41.30 -54.74
CA PRO A 355 26.60 -40.01 -54.89
C PRO A 355 25.10 -40.09 -54.57
N ALA A 356 24.57 -38.96 -54.07
CA ALA A 356 23.22 -38.80 -53.56
C ALA A 356 22.13 -38.73 -54.64
N VAL A 357 20.95 -39.29 -54.34
CA VAL A 357 19.63 -38.78 -54.81
C VAL A 357 18.51 -39.25 -53.84
N PRO A 358 17.31 -38.62 -53.82
CA PRO A 358 16.70 -38.11 -52.59
C PRO A 358 15.41 -38.86 -52.24
N GLY A 359 15.17 -39.12 -50.95
CA GLY A 359 13.95 -39.76 -50.47
C GLY A 359 13.43 -39.09 -49.21
N GLN A 360 12.26 -38.47 -49.31
CA GLN A 360 11.54 -37.79 -48.24
C GLN A 360 11.34 -38.69 -47.01
N ALA A 361 11.87 -38.27 -45.87
CA ALA A 361 11.34 -38.64 -44.56
C ALA A 361 11.20 -37.36 -43.74
N LYS A 362 9.98 -37.12 -43.24
CA LYS A 362 9.58 -35.93 -42.50
C LYS A 362 10.53 -35.69 -41.32
N ALA A 363 11.27 -34.60 -41.38
CA ALA A 363 11.97 -34.03 -40.24
C ALA A 363 10.97 -33.22 -39.40
N ASP A 364 10.17 -33.94 -38.61
CA ASP A 364 9.46 -33.32 -37.49
C ASP A 364 10.49 -33.00 -36.39
N GLY A 365 10.58 -31.72 -36.04
CA GLY A 365 11.15 -31.25 -34.77
C GLY A 365 12.67 -31.15 -34.68
N SER A 366 13.26 -30.10 -35.27
CA SER A 366 14.65 -29.73 -34.99
C SER A 366 14.85 -29.36 -33.50
N PRO A 367 15.81 -29.98 -32.77
CA PRO A 367 16.04 -29.80 -31.33
C PRO A 367 16.55 -28.40 -30.95
N LEU A 368 16.90 -27.57 -31.94
CA LEU A 368 17.25 -26.16 -31.75
C LEU A 368 16.05 -25.27 -31.41
N SER A 369 14.83 -25.70 -31.72
CA SER A 369 13.58 -24.96 -31.42
C SER A 369 13.12 -25.10 -29.96
N ALA A 370 13.50 -26.20 -29.29
CA ALA A 370 13.21 -26.41 -27.87
C ALA A 370 14.13 -25.57 -26.97
N LEU A 371 15.40 -25.40 -27.37
CA LEU A 371 16.39 -24.60 -26.65
C LEU A 371 16.14 -23.08 -26.77
N THR A 372 15.62 -22.60 -27.90
CA THR A 372 15.24 -21.17 -28.04
C THR A 372 14.03 -20.79 -27.18
N LYS A 373 13.13 -21.74 -26.87
CA LYS A 373 12.03 -21.52 -25.90
C LYS A 373 12.50 -21.49 -24.44
N ALA A 374 13.57 -22.22 -24.11
CA ALA A 374 14.16 -22.23 -22.77
C ALA A 374 15.04 -20.99 -22.51
N PHE A 375 15.83 -20.56 -23.50
CA PHE A 375 16.72 -19.39 -23.39
C PHE A 375 16.05 -18.05 -23.73
N GLY A 376 14.90 -18.05 -24.41
CA GLY A 376 14.12 -16.83 -24.67
C GLY A 376 13.49 -16.21 -23.41
N ARG A 377 13.48 -16.93 -22.28
CA ARG A 377 12.94 -16.45 -20.99
C ARG A 377 13.96 -15.72 -20.10
N PHE A 378 15.22 -15.59 -20.55
CA PHE A 378 16.31 -14.92 -19.82
C PHE A 378 16.86 -13.67 -20.53
N ARG A 379 16.10 -13.09 -21.47
CA ARG A 379 16.46 -11.81 -22.11
C ARG A 379 15.58 -10.69 -21.57
N ASP A 380 16.22 -9.68 -20.97
CA ASP A 380 15.66 -8.48 -20.34
C ASP A 380 14.50 -7.81 -21.12
N PRO A 381 13.53 -7.18 -20.41
CA PRO A 381 12.81 -6.03 -20.93
C PRO A 381 13.60 -4.75 -20.61
N HIS A 382 14.71 -4.52 -21.30
CA HIS A 382 15.24 -3.16 -21.44
C HIS A 382 14.64 -2.56 -22.71
N LYS A 383 13.52 -1.85 -22.54
CA LYS A 383 13.14 -0.73 -23.39
C LYS A 383 12.25 0.26 -22.66
#